data_AF-A0A1C5F629-F1
#
_entry.id   AF-A0A1C5F629-F1
#
_cell.length_a   1.000
_cell.length_b   1.000
_cell.length_c   1.000
_cell.angle_alpha   90.00
_cell.angle_beta   90.00
_cell.angle_gamma   90.00
#
_symmetry.space_group_name_H-M   'P 1'
#
loop_
_entity.id
_entity.type
_entity.pdbx_description
1 polymer ?
#
loop_
_entity_poly.entity_id
_entity_poly.type
_entity_poly.pdbx_seq_one_letter_code
_entity_poly.pdbx_strand_id
1 'polypeptide(L)'
;MSDAAEGGIARAGSRDTAAHGAGTPPETESADSRRARTTVLPDDGTAGGAVRPEKSRNPYRSMPDAERSALWRQRLHEAEAGLTGLLASLGDEVHLTDWFALQAELFADLPDPRTAPAAEWQRVFFRDQALMERFLVARYGEAILADWARANAGVHRQVEPDHGRGAGDPVHRIARQAELYGSDYEFDDESADEFEDDSVPTSLTHAALTITHCAIWDYREQARRNGVRLTLASPCTYCTEALSANIRAKGYVPAHQLRTGPTGHGCRWEATAPPAPAAAPSPTDELQEP
;
A
#
# COMPACT_ATOMS: atom_id res chain seq x y z
N MET A 1 51.41 23.10 18.42
CA MET A 1 52.20 23.86 17.43
C MET A 1 52.73 22.90 16.37
N SER A 2 51.97 22.73 15.30
CA SER A 2 52.43 22.31 13.96
C SER A 2 51.21 22.43 13.05
N ASP A 3 51.31 23.36 12.11
CA ASP A 3 50.30 23.78 11.13
C ASP A 3 50.29 22.87 9.89
N ALA A 4 49.18 23.01 9.16
CA ALA A 4 48.93 22.71 7.74
C ALA A 4 48.73 21.23 7.35
N ALA A 5 47.81 20.87 6.45
CA ALA A 5 47.36 21.61 5.28
C ALA A 5 45.88 21.41 4.93
N GLU A 6 45.24 22.52 4.55
CA GLU A 6 43.98 22.60 3.81
C GLU A 6 44.20 22.21 2.35
N GLY A 7 43.32 21.36 1.82
CA GLY A 7 43.27 21.00 0.40
C GLY A 7 41.89 21.30 -0.18
N GLY A 8 41.74 22.48 -0.79
CA GLY A 8 40.58 22.83 -1.59
C GLY A 8 40.64 22.20 -2.99
N ILE A 9 39.51 21.70 -3.48
CA ILE A 9 39.32 21.37 -4.89
C ILE A 9 38.09 22.11 -5.42
N ALA A 10 38.29 22.66 -6.61
CA ALA A 10 37.56 23.74 -7.24
C ALA A 10 36.19 23.34 -7.81
N ARG A 11 35.29 24.35 -7.77
CA ARG A 11 34.15 24.52 -8.67
C ARG A 11 34.62 24.57 -10.13
N ALA A 12 33.93 23.84 -11.00
CA ALA A 12 33.82 24.16 -12.41
C ALA A 12 32.33 24.33 -12.75
N GLY A 13 31.95 25.54 -13.16
CA GLY A 13 30.73 25.80 -13.88
C GLY A 13 31.06 26.26 -15.29
N SER A 14 30.26 25.84 -16.27
CA SER A 14 29.91 26.58 -17.49
C SER A 14 28.83 25.73 -18.18
N ARG A 15 27.56 26.13 -18.20
CA ARG A 15 26.94 26.98 -19.24
C ARG A 15 27.35 26.56 -20.66
N ASP A 16 26.40 25.93 -21.34
CA ASP A 16 26.12 26.25 -22.74
C ASP A 16 24.61 26.27 -22.98
N THR A 17 24.19 27.41 -23.51
CA THR A 17 22.87 27.77 -24.02
C THR A 17 22.92 27.66 -25.54
N ALA A 18 21.95 26.99 -26.16
CA ALA A 18 21.54 27.32 -27.52
C ALA A 18 20.07 26.95 -27.75
N ALA A 19 19.31 27.97 -28.14
CA ALA A 19 17.92 27.92 -28.56
C ALA A 19 17.81 27.66 -30.08
N HIS A 20 16.56 27.47 -30.54
CA HIS A 20 16.02 27.40 -31.92
C HIS A 20 15.51 25.99 -32.30
N GLY A 21 14.29 25.81 -32.80
CA GLY A 21 13.32 26.78 -33.26
C GLY A 21 11.91 26.19 -33.41
N ALA A 22 10.96 27.12 -33.50
CA ALA A 22 9.57 26.88 -33.85
C ALA A 22 9.43 26.42 -35.31
N GLY A 23 8.47 25.53 -35.57
CA GLY A 23 8.14 25.10 -36.93
C GLY A 23 6.92 24.17 -36.97
N THR A 24 5.73 24.76 -37.08
CA THR A 24 4.46 24.15 -37.53
C THR A 24 3.74 25.26 -38.31
N PRO A 25 2.89 25.03 -39.35
CA PRO A 25 2.39 23.79 -39.98
C PRO A 25 2.60 23.78 -41.52
N PRO A 26 1.98 22.83 -42.25
CA PRO A 26 0.85 23.29 -43.06
C PRO A 26 -0.41 22.42 -42.97
N GLU A 27 -1.54 23.10 -43.13
CA GLU A 27 -2.88 22.59 -43.36
C GLU A 27 -3.02 22.00 -44.76
N THR A 28 -3.83 20.95 -44.90
CA THR A 28 -4.60 20.63 -46.12
C THR A 28 -5.89 19.89 -45.74
N GLU A 29 -7.01 20.57 -46.00
CA GLU A 29 -8.33 20.16 -46.53
C GLU A 29 -8.74 18.67 -46.41
N SER A 30 -9.84 18.33 -45.74
CA SER A 30 -11.27 18.47 -46.11
C SER A 30 -11.79 17.48 -47.17
N ALA A 31 -12.62 16.51 -46.73
CA ALA A 31 -13.72 15.86 -47.45
C ALA A 31 -14.39 14.85 -46.49
N ASP A 32 -15.48 15.20 -45.80
CA ASP A 32 -16.87 14.93 -46.20
C ASP A 32 -17.16 13.48 -46.68
N SER A 33 -17.64 12.63 -45.78
CA SER A 33 -18.67 11.64 -46.15
C SER A 33 -19.31 10.94 -44.96
N ARG A 34 -20.63 11.15 -44.89
CA ARG A 34 -21.68 10.20 -44.47
C ARG A 34 -21.88 9.95 -42.97
N ARG A 35 -22.78 10.79 -42.45
CA ARG A 35 -23.85 10.40 -41.51
C ARG A 35 -24.37 8.98 -41.78
N ALA A 36 -24.18 8.08 -40.83
CA ALA A 36 -25.11 6.99 -40.58
C ALA A 36 -25.99 7.38 -39.39
N ARG A 37 -27.21 7.82 -39.70
CA ARG A 37 -28.32 7.93 -38.75
C ARG A 37 -28.76 6.52 -38.41
N THR A 38 -28.44 6.03 -37.22
CA THR A 38 -29.10 4.84 -36.68
C THR A 38 -30.41 5.29 -36.03
N THR A 39 -31.50 4.91 -36.69
CA THR A 39 -32.87 5.13 -36.25
C THR A 39 -33.14 4.27 -35.01
N VAL A 40 -33.51 4.90 -33.90
CA VAL A 40 -34.07 4.24 -32.72
C VAL A 40 -35.54 3.94 -33.04
N LEU A 41 -35.91 2.66 -33.07
CA LEU A 41 -37.29 2.21 -33.01
C LEU A 41 -37.67 2.03 -31.52
N PRO A 42 -38.86 2.47 -31.09
CA PRO A 42 -39.36 2.21 -29.75
C PRO A 42 -39.85 0.76 -29.67
N ASP A 43 -39.41 0.03 -28.65
CA ASP A 43 -40.02 -1.24 -28.28
C ASP A 43 -41.01 -0.98 -27.14
N ASP A 44 -42.26 -1.31 -27.41
CA ASP A 44 -43.40 -1.18 -26.52
C ASP A 44 -43.35 -2.26 -25.43
N GLY A 45 -43.72 -1.85 -24.22
CA GLY A 45 -43.41 -2.54 -22.98
C GLY A 45 -43.85 -4.01 -22.85
N THR A 46 -43.19 -4.73 -21.96
CA THR A 46 -43.85 -5.35 -20.80
C THR A 46 -42.84 -5.87 -19.78
N ALA A 47 -43.31 -5.92 -18.53
CA ALA A 47 -42.74 -6.57 -17.34
C ALA A 47 -41.65 -5.78 -16.59
N GLY A 48 -42.09 -5.16 -15.49
CA GLY A 48 -41.24 -4.63 -14.43
C GLY A 48 -40.37 -5.72 -13.84
N GLY A 49 -39.13 -5.81 -14.33
CA GLY A 49 -38.03 -6.27 -13.51
C GLY A 49 -37.66 -5.12 -12.59
N ALA A 50 -37.96 -5.25 -11.30
CA ALA A 50 -37.37 -4.39 -10.29
C ALA A 50 -35.85 -4.42 -10.52
N VAL A 51 -35.28 -3.29 -10.97
CA VAL A 51 -33.84 -3.11 -11.01
C VAL A 51 -33.40 -3.18 -9.56
N ARG A 52 -32.99 -4.38 -9.13
CA ARG A 52 -32.40 -4.61 -7.82
C ARG A 52 -31.25 -3.61 -7.73
N PRO A 53 -31.23 -2.69 -6.74
CA PRO A 53 -30.16 -1.73 -6.64
C PRO A 53 -28.86 -2.53 -6.63
N GLU A 54 -27.99 -2.20 -7.57
CA GLU A 54 -26.67 -2.80 -7.70
C GLU A 54 -25.98 -2.57 -6.34
N LYS A 55 -25.90 -3.63 -5.51
CA LYS A 55 -25.23 -3.58 -4.20
C LYS A 55 -23.87 -2.97 -4.48
N SER A 56 -23.64 -1.76 -3.98
CA SER A 56 -22.40 -0.99 -4.17
C SER A 56 -21.22 -1.91 -3.83
N ARG A 57 -20.54 -2.38 -4.89
CA ARG A 57 -19.70 -3.60 -4.88
C ARG A 57 -18.41 -3.51 -4.05
N ASN A 58 -18.10 -2.36 -3.45
CA ASN A 58 -16.86 -2.15 -2.71
C ASN A 58 -16.90 -0.76 -2.01
N PRO A 59 -16.78 -0.67 -0.68
CA PRO A 59 -16.98 0.59 0.06
C PRO A 59 -15.95 1.69 -0.25
N TYR A 60 -14.78 1.35 -0.81
CA TYR A 60 -13.74 2.34 -1.11
C TYR A 60 -13.59 2.65 -2.59
N ARG A 61 -14.39 2.02 -3.46
CA ARG A 61 -14.34 2.29 -4.89
C ARG A 61 -14.65 3.76 -5.13
N SER A 62 -13.69 4.51 -5.67
CA SER A 62 -13.73 5.98 -5.80
C SER A 62 -13.34 6.76 -4.55
N MET A 63 -12.36 6.28 -3.79
CA MET A 63 -11.76 7.01 -2.65
C MET A 63 -11.42 8.47 -3.06
N PRO A 64 -11.91 9.50 -2.34
CA PRO A 64 -11.64 10.90 -2.65
C PRO A 64 -10.14 11.22 -2.69
N ASP A 65 -9.72 12.14 -3.54
CA ASP A 65 -8.29 12.49 -3.70
C ASP A 65 -7.65 12.95 -2.38
N ALA A 66 -8.40 13.71 -1.56
CA ALA A 66 -7.93 14.14 -0.24
C ALA A 66 -7.65 12.95 0.71
N GLU A 67 -8.48 11.91 0.65
CA GLU A 67 -8.27 10.68 1.42
C GLU A 67 -7.07 9.89 0.88
N ARG A 68 -6.92 9.80 -0.45
CA ARG A 68 -5.74 9.19 -1.09
C ARG A 68 -4.45 9.91 -0.69
N SER A 69 -4.43 11.24 -0.71
CA SER A 69 -3.30 12.07 -0.25
C SER A 69 -2.99 11.85 1.23
N ALA A 70 -4.01 11.77 2.10
CA ALA A 70 -3.82 11.46 3.51
C ALA A 70 -3.20 10.07 3.70
N LEU A 71 -3.71 9.07 2.98
CA LEU A 71 -3.21 7.70 3.09
C LEU A 71 -1.77 7.55 2.57
N TRP A 72 -1.40 8.23 1.47
CA TRP A 72 0.00 8.24 1.01
C TRP A 72 0.95 8.84 2.06
N ARG A 73 0.56 9.95 2.68
CA ARG A 73 1.35 10.58 3.76
C ARG A 73 1.48 9.68 4.97
N GLN A 74 0.38 9.07 5.41
CA GLN A 74 0.41 8.12 6.52
C GLN A 74 1.37 6.97 6.22
N ARG A 75 1.34 6.43 5.01
CA ARG A 75 2.22 5.32 4.61
C ARG A 75 3.70 5.72 4.50
N LEU A 76 3.98 6.94 4.05
CA LEU A 76 5.34 7.47 4.07
C LEU A 76 5.84 7.60 5.52
N HIS A 77 4.99 8.13 6.41
CA HIS A 77 5.31 8.23 7.84
C HIS A 77 5.53 6.85 8.49
N GLU A 78 4.65 5.88 8.24
CA GLU A 78 4.81 4.49 8.72
C GLU A 78 6.17 3.90 8.31
N ALA A 79 6.56 4.12 7.05
CA ALA A 79 7.80 3.59 6.48
C ALA A 79 9.06 4.27 7.04
N GLU A 80 9.07 5.60 7.10
CA GLU A 80 10.21 6.37 7.61
C GLU A 80 10.37 6.20 9.12
N ALA A 81 9.30 6.34 9.91
CA ALA A 81 9.39 6.20 11.35
C ALA A 81 9.75 4.76 11.76
N GLY A 82 9.27 3.76 11.02
CA GLY A 82 9.66 2.37 11.22
C GLY A 82 11.12 2.11 10.84
N LEU A 83 11.64 2.75 9.78
CA LEU A 83 13.07 2.72 9.46
C LEU A 83 13.90 3.31 10.60
N THR A 84 13.55 4.50 11.06
CA THR A 84 14.25 5.20 12.14
C THR A 84 14.26 4.36 13.43
N GLY A 85 13.13 3.75 13.79
CA GLY A 85 13.04 2.84 14.93
C GLY A 85 13.89 1.58 14.77
N LEU A 86 13.89 0.97 13.58
CA LEU A 86 14.72 -0.19 13.28
C LEU A 86 16.21 0.14 13.43
N LEU A 87 16.69 1.21 12.78
CA LEU A 87 18.10 1.59 12.81
C LEU A 87 18.57 1.89 14.23
N ALA A 88 17.75 2.57 15.03
CA ALA A 88 18.06 2.79 16.44
C ALA A 88 18.15 1.47 17.24
N SER A 89 17.32 0.47 16.93
CA SER A 89 17.31 -0.83 17.62
C SER A 89 18.49 -1.73 17.27
N LEU A 90 19.05 -1.60 16.05
CA LEU A 90 20.20 -2.40 15.62
C LEU A 90 21.47 -2.04 16.39
N GLY A 91 21.54 -0.82 16.94
CA GLY A 91 22.68 -0.38 17.78
C GLY A 91 24.03 -0.33 17.05
N ASP A 92 24.05 -0.60 15.74
CA ASP A 92 25.23 -0.46 14.91
C ASP A 92 25.66 1.01 14.83
N GLU A 93 26.95 1.24 14.65
CA GLU A 93 27.46 2.49 14.09
C GLU A 93 26.99 2.60 12.63
N VAL A 94 25.69 2.80 12.41
CA VAL A 94 25.22 3.48 11.22
C VAL A 94 26.05 4.76 11.16
N HIS A 95 26.82 4.94 10.09
CA HIS A 95 27.51 6.20 9.89
C HIS A 95 26.43 7.27 9.88
N LEU A 96 26.34 8.04 10.97
CA LEU A 96 25.26 9.01 11.15
C LEU A 96 25.15 9.95 9.95
N THR A 97 26.27 10.21 9.29
CA THR A 97 26.35 10.91 8.01
C THR A 97 25.51 10.26 6.89
N ASP A 98 25.60 8.94 6.70
CA ASP A 98 24.84 8.22 5.66
C ASP A 98 23.33 8.23 5.97
N TRP A 99 22.97 8.12 7.26
CA TRP A 99 21.58 8.25 7.68
C TRP A 99 21.07 9.68 7.49
N PHE A 100 21.83 10.71 7.88
CA PHE A 100 21.46 12.10 7.64
C PHE A 100 21.34 12.43 6.16
N ALA A 101 22.22 11.86 5.31
CA ALA A 101 22.12 11.99 3.87
C ALA A 101 20.82 11.36 3.34
N LEU A 102 20.49 10.13 3.77
CA LEU A 102 19.22 9.50 3.42
C LEU A 102 18.02 10.36 3.84
N GLN A 103 18.01 10.84 5.09
CA GLN A 103 16.91 11.65 5.62
C GLN A 103 16.73 12.96 4.84
N ALA A 104 17.84 13.62 4.47
CA ALA A 104 17.79 14.80 3.62
C ALA A 104 17.19 14.49 2.23
N GLU A 105 17.52 13.34 1.65
CA GLU A 105 16.94 12.91 0.37
C GLU A 105 15.46 12.53 0.47
N LEU A 106 15.04 11.83 1.54
CA LEU A 106 13.64 11.46 1.76
C LEU A 106 12.75 12.71 1.87
N PHE A 107 13.19 13.71 2.62
CA PHE A 107 12.43 14.94 2.83
C PHE A 107 12.68 16.03 1.78
N ALA A 108 13.47 15.73 0.74
CA ALA A 108 13.61 16.61 -0.40
C ALA A 108 12.28 16.67 -1.18
N ASP A 109 11.88 17.90 -1.52
CA ASP A 109 10.73 18.18 -2.39
C ASP A 109 9.39 17.61 -1.88
N LEU A 110 9.16 17.63 -0.56
CA LEU A 110 7.85 17.27 -0.01
C LEU A 110 6.75 18.22 -0.54
N PRO A 111 5.62 17.68 -1.05
CA PRO A 111 4.50 18.48 -1.52
C PRO A 111 3.83 19.26 -0.38
N ASP A 112 3.10 20.33 -0.69
CA ASP A 112 2.30 21.04 0.33
C ASP A 112 1.21 20.09 0.86
N PRO A 113 1.22 19.76 2.17
CA PRO A 113 0.28 18.80 2.76
C PRO A 113 -1.19 19.24 2.71
N ARG A 114 -1.48 20.50 2.43
CA ARG A 114 -2.85 21.03 2.39
C ARG A 114 -3.42 21.10 0.98
N THR A 115 -2.57 21.18 -0.05
CA THR A 115 -3.00 21.55 -1.41
C THR A 115 -2.54 20.56 -2.48
N ALA A 116 -1.50 19.77 -2.23
CA ALA A 116 -0.98 18.85 -3.23
C ALA A 116 -1.93 17.67 -3.52
N PRO A 117 -2.11 17.29 -4.80
CA PRO A 117 -2.94 16.16 -5.21
C PRO A 117 -2.30 14.82 -4.84
N ALA A 118 -3.10 13.75 -4.80
CA ALA A 118 -2.62 12.43 -4.38
C ALA A 118 -1.48 11.88 -5.26
N ALA A 119 -1.49 12.23 -6.56
CA ALA A 119 -0.46 11.81 -7.50
C ALA A 119 0.94 12.35 -7.15
N GLU A 120 1.05 13.51 -6.50
CA GLU A 120 2.33 14.05 -6.02
C GLU A 120 2.86 13.24 -4.84
N TRP A 121 2.00 12.99 -3.86
CA TRP A 121 2.34 12.16 -2.70
C TRP A 121 2.68 10.72 -3.08
N GLN A 122 1.99 10.14 -4.09
CA GLN A 122 2.31 8.83 -4.64
C GLN A 122 3.74 8.76 -5.19
N ARG A 123 4.16 9.78 -5.96
CA ARG A 123 5.52 9.83 -6.54
C ARG A 123 6.59 9.88 -5.45
N VAL A 124 6.38 10.73 -4.44
CA VAL A 124 7.28 10.83 -3.29
C VAL A 124 7.34 9.49 -2.55
N PHE A 125 6.19 8.88 -2.23
CA PHE A 125 6.16 7.58 -1.56
C PHE A 125 6.98 6.52 -2.31
N PHE A 126 6.81 6.37 -3.63
CA PHE A 126 7.55 5.36 -4.37
C PHE A 126 9.05 5.65 -4.49
N ARG A 127 9.42 6.92 -4.65
CA ARG A 127 10.84 7.35 -4.63
C ARG A 127 11.47 7.00 -3.28
N ASP A 128 10.81 7.38 -2.19
CA ASP A 128 11.30 7.26 -0.84
C ASP A 128 11.33 5.80 -0.37
N GLN A 129 10.31 5.02 -0.71
CA GLN A 129 10.32 3.57 -0.50
C GLN A 129 11.54 2.93 -1.18
N ALA A 130 11.82 3.29 -2.43
CA ALA A 130 12.97 2.76 -3.14
C ALA A 130 14.31 3.22 -2.54
N LEU A 131 14.40 4.45 -2.02
CA LEU A 131 15.58 4.94 -1.29
C LEU A 131 15.83 4.13 -0.01
N MET A 132 14.80 3.95 0.81
CA MET A 132 14.87 3.17 2.06
C MET A 132 15.21 1.70 1.80
N GLU A 133 14.57 1.06 0.81
CA GLU A 133 14.87 -0.31 0.40
C GLU A 133 16.33 -0.44 -0.04
N ARG A 134 16.84 0.48 -0.87
CA ARG A 134 18.24 0.46 -1.31
C ARG A 134 19.22 0.64 -0.15
N PHE A 135 18.95 1.60 0.73
CA PHE A 135 19.79 1.88 1.90
C PHE A 135 19.91 0.64 2.79
N LEU A 136 18.77 0.02 3.12
CA LEU A 136 18.72 -1.16 3.95
C LEU A 136 19.43 -2.36 3.31
N VAL A 137 19.10 -2.68 2.05
CA VAL A 137 19.66 -3.87 1.41
C VAL A 137 21.15 -3.74 1.12
N ALA A 138 21.63 -2.54 0.76
CA ALA A 138 23.06 -2.32 0.56
C ALA A 138 23.89 -2.58 1.82
N ARG A 139 23.31 -2.36 3.00
CA ARG A 139 24.03 -2.46 4.29
C ARG A 139 23.80 -3.79 5.02
N TYR A 140 22.60 -4.34 4.93
CA TYR A 140 22.17 -5.50 5.73
C TYR A 140 21.69 -6.70 4.89
N GLY A 141 21.66 -6.58 3.56
CA GLY A 141 21.09 -7.60 2.67
C GLY A 141 19.57 -7.61 2.65
N GLU A 142 18.96 -8.47 1.83
CA GLU A 142 17.51 -8.49 1.61
C GLU A 142 16.69 -8.89 2.86
N ALA A 143 17.25 -9.74 3.73
CA ALA A 143 16.55 -10.27 4.90
C ALA A 143 16.07 -9.18 5.88
N ILE A 144 16.77 -8.04 5.95
CA ILE A 144 16.43 -6.92 6.83
C ILE A 144 15.05 -6.32 6.52
N LEU A 145 14.54 -6.51 5.30
CA LEU A 145 13.26 -5.94 4.89
C LEU A 145 12.09 -6.54 5.68
N ALA A 146 12.24 -7.77 6.21
CA ALA A 146 11.27 -8.37 7.11
C ALA A 146 11.28 -7.70 8.50
N ASP A 147 12.45 -7.29 9.00
CA ASP A 147 12.57 -6.51 10.24
C ASP A 147 11.98 -5.11 10.06
N TRP A 148 12.26 -4.48 8.92
CA TRP A 148 11.68 -3.17 8.59
C TRP A 148 10.15 -3.23 8.45
N ALA A 149 9.62 -4.28 7.82
CA ALA A 149 8.17 -4.53 7.78
C ALA A 149 7.55 -4.63 9.19
N ARG A 150 8.22 -5.30 10.13
CA ARG A 150 7.78 -5.38 11.53
C ARG A 150 7.85 -4.03 12.25
N ALA A 151 8.91 -3.26 12.03
CA ALA A 151 9.06 -1.93 12.60
C ALA A 151 7.96 -0.97 12.10
N ASN A 152 7.68 -0.98 10.79
CA ASN A 152 6.59 -0.23 10.17
C ASN A 152 5.23 -0.62 10.78
N ALA A 153 5.00 -1.92 11.00
CA ALA A 153 3.77 -2.40 11.63
C ALA A 153 3.60 -1.91 13.08
N GLY A 154 4.70 -1.69 13.80
CA GLY A 154 4.69 -1.07 15.12
C GLY A 154 4.18 0.38 15.10
N VAL A 155 4.58 1.16 14.09
CA VAL A 155 4.07 2.52 13.85
C VAL A 155 2.62 2.47 13.37
N HIS A 156 2.32 1.59 12.41
CA HIS A 156 0.98 1.35 11.88
C HIS A 156 -0.05 1.13 13.00
N ARG A 157 0.28 0.30 14.00
CA ARG A 157 -0.59 0.06 15.16
C ARG A 157 -0.99 1.35 15.90
N GLN A 158 -0.10 2.33 15.95
CA GLN A 158 -0.29 3.59 16.68
C GLN A 158 -1.08 4.62 15.86
N VAL A 159 -0.88 4.64 14.54
CA VAL A 159 -1.45 5.68 13.67
C VAL A 159 -2.73 5.26 12.96
N GLU A 160 -2.95 3.96 12.77
CA GLU A 160 -4.17 3.43 12.17
C GLU A 160 -5.26 3.27 13.23
N PRO A 161 -6.41 3.95 13.12
CA PRO A 161 -7.50 3.80 14.08
C PRO A 161 -8.15 2.41 14.03
N ASP A 162 -8.61 1.93 15.19
CA ASP A 162 -9.54 0.82 15.26
C ASP A 162 -10.96 1.36 15.07
N HIS A 163 -11.75 0.73 14.20
CA HIS A 163 -13.12 1.15 13.92
C HIS A 163 -14.16 0.18 14.52
N GLY A 164 -13.71 -0.76 15.36
CA GLY A 164 -14.58 -1.70 16.06
C GLY A 164 -15.08 -2.85 15.19
N ARG A 165 -14.44 -3.12 14.05
CA ARG A 165 -14.82 -4.24 13.15
C ARG A 165 -14.08 -5.54 13.44
N GLY A 166 -13.35 -5.63 14.55
CA GLY A 166 -12.57 -6.81 14.88
C GLY A 166 -11.57 -7.15 13.76
N ALA A 167 -11.57 -8.42 13.32
CA ALA A 167 -10.75 -8.89 12.21
C ALA A 167 -10.99 -8.13 10.88
N GLY A 168 -12.17 -7.52 10.71
CA GLY A 168 -12.48 -6.67 9.58
C GLY A 168 -11.59 -5.42 9.49
N ASP A 169 -11.13 -4.83 10.59
CA ASP A 169 -10.33 -3.59 10.54
C ASP A 169 -9.04 -3.69 9.71
N PRO A 170 -8.14 -4.67 9.95
CA PRO A 170 -6.97 -4.82 9.11
C PRO A 170 -7.31 -5.20 7.66
N VAL A 171 -8.40 -5.95 7.41
CA VAL A 171 -8.82 -6.32 6.03
C VAL A 171 -9.33 -5.11 5.26
N HIS A 172 -10.14 -4.25 5.90
CA HIS A 172 -10.59 -2.97 5.35
C HIS A 172 -9.41 -2.01 5.10
N ARG A 173 -8.35 -2.08 5.92
CA ARG A 173 -7.11 -1.33 5.65
C ARG A 173 -6.34 -1.85 4.43
N ILE A 174 -6.34 -3.17 4.18
CA ILE A 174 -5.79 -3.74 2.94
C ILE A 174 -6.60 -3.29 1.73
N ALA A 175 -7.93 -3.29 1.83
CA ALA A 175 -8.83 -2.79 0.79
C ALA A 175 -8.53 -1.32 0.42
N ARG A 176 -8.39 -0.43 1.41
CA ARG A 176 -7.97 0.97 1.17
C ARG A 176 -6.62 1.07 0.47
N GLN A 177 -5.67 0.18 0.79
CA GLN A 177 -4.37 0.15 0.13
C GLN A 177 -4.44 -0.37 -1.31
N ALA A 178 -5.30 -1.37 -1.56
CA ALA A 178 -5.56 -1.88 -2.90
C ALA A 178 -6.16 -0.77 -3.79
N GLU A 179 -7.16 -0.05 -3.30
CA GLU A 179 -7.73 1.13 -3.97
C GLU A 179 -6.69 2.23 -4.21
N LEU A 180 -5.85 2.52 -3.22
CA LEU A 180 -4.78 3.53 -3.32
C LEU A 180 -3.81 3.22 -4.49
N TYR A 181 -3.58 1.94 -4.76
CA TYR A 181 -2.74 1.49 -5.86
C TYR A 181 -3.49 1.33 -7.19
N GLY A 182 -4.82 1.43 -7.21
CA GLY A 182 -5.64 1.14 -8.38
C GLY A 182 -5.77 -0.36 -8.68
N SER A 183 -5.72 -1.20 -7.64
CA SER A 183 -5.93 -2.66 -7.75
C SER A 183 -7.42 -3.00 -7.77
N ASP A 184 -7.79 -4.11 -8.40
CA ASP A 184 -9.15 -4.65 -8.33
C ASP A 184 -9.26 -5.64 -7.17
N TYR A 185 -10.34 -5.54 -6.38
CA TYR A 185 -10.53 -6.37 -5.19
C TYR A 185 -12.01 -6.50 -4.78
N GLU A 186 -12.29 -7.58 -4.05
CA GLU A 186 -13.61 -7.99 -3.58
C GLU A 186 -13.50 -8.54 -2.15
N PHE A 187 -14.47 -8.22 -1.29
CA PHE A 187 -14.58 -8.84 0.04
C PHE A 187 -15.22 -10.22 -0.08
N ASP A 188 -14.68 -11.20 0.62
CA ASP A 188 -15.15 -12.58 0.51
C ASP A 188 -16.42 -12.84 1.36
N ASP A 189 -16.66 -12.05 2.43
CA ASP A 189 -17.62 -12.41 3.50
C ASP A 189 -18.78 -11.42 3.75
N GLU A 190 -19.03 -10.40 2.90
CA GLU A 190 -20.14 -9.44 3.12
C GLU A 190 -21.56 -10.05 3.02
N SER A 191 -21.69 -11.35 2.73
CA SER A 191 -22.98 -12.06 2.62
C SER A 191 -23.31 -13.01 3.78
N ALA A 192 -22.44 -13.18 4.78
CA ALA A 192 -22.63 -14.19 5.82
C ALA A 192 -23.32 -13.68 7.11
N ASP A 193 -23.41 -12.36 7.32
CA ASP A 193 -23.99 -11.76 8.53
C ASP A 193 -25.54 -11.54 8.42
N GLU A 194 -26.24 -12.33 7.60
CA GLU A 194 -27.72 -12.36 7.60
C GLU A 194 -28.23 -13.16 8.82
N PHE A 195 -28.38 -12.46 9.94
CA PHE A 195 -29.32 -12.72 11.04
C PHE A 195 -29.56 -14.21 11.43
N GLU A 196 -28.61 -14.83 12.12
CA GLU A 196 -28.94 -15.97 13.00
C GLU A 196 -28.29 -15.79 14.39
N ASP A 197 -29.17 -15.60 15.39
CA ASP A 197 -28.93 -15.77 16.83
C ASP A 197 -27.97 -14.77 17.51
N ASP A 198 -27.95 -14.76 18.85
CA ASP A 198 -27.10 -13.95 19.77
C ASP A 198 -25.57 -14.19 19.59
N SER A 199 -25.15 -14.63 18.40
CA SER A 199 -23.79 -14.96 18.03
C SER A 199 -22.98 -13.70 17.67
N VAL A 200 -21.69 -13.72 18.02
CA VAL A 200 -20.74 -12.67 17.65
C VAL A 200 -20.60 -12.66 16.13
N PRO A 201 -20.75 -11.51 15.43
CA PRO A 201 -20.62 -11.44 13.97
C PRO A 201 -19.31 -12.07 13.50
N THR A 202 -19.39 -12.91 12.45
CA THR A 202 -18.22 -13.66 11.95
C THR A 202 -17.10 -12.69 11.58
N SER A 203 -17.48 -11.54 11.00
CA SER A 203 -16.61 -10.41 10.63
C SER A 203 -15.72 -9.88 11.78
N LEU A 204 -16.12 -10.04 13.05
CA LEU A 204 -15.30 -9.66 14.19
C LEU A 204 -14.16 -10.66 14.47
N THR A 205 -14.35 -11.93 14.12
CA THR A 205 -13.40 -13.02 14.41
C THR A 205 -12.66 -13.52 13.17
N HIS A 206 -13.18 -13.28 11.98
CA HIS A 206 -12.57 -13.63 10.71
C HIS A 206 -13.05 -12.65 9.64
N ALA A 207 -12.13 -12.21 8.78
CA ALA A 207 -12.48 -11.45 7.60
C ALA A 207 -11.49 -11.77 6.48
N ALA A 208 -11.99 -11.76 5.24
CA ALA A 208 -11.16 -11.99 4.07
C ALA A 208 -11.44 -11.03 2.91
N LEU A 209 -10.39 -10.81 2.11
CA LEU A 209 -10.38 -9.98 0.91
C LEU A 209 -9.59 -10.67 -0.20
N THR A 210 -10.15 -10.70 -1.40
CA THR A 210 -9.46 -11.10 -2.62
C THR A 210 -9.09 -9.89 -3.46
N ILE A 211 -7.79 -9.65 -3.68
CA ILE A 211 -7.28 -8.77 -4.73
C ILE A 211 -7.18 -9.61 -6.02
N THR A 212 -8.08 -9.34 -6.97
CA THR A 212 -8.18 -10.08 -8.24
C THR A 212 -7.17 -9.60 -9.28
N HIS A 213 -6.71 -8.35 -9.15
CA HIS A 213 -5.66 -7.76 -9.98
C HIS A 213 -4.83 -6.75 -9.17
N CYS A 214 -3.52 -6.99 -9.10
CA CYS A 214 -2.58 -6.24 -8.26
C CYS A 214 -1.83 -5.18 -9.08
N ALA A 215 -2.29 -3.94 -9.06
CA ALA A 215 -1.68 -2.87 -9.86
C ALA A 215 -0.22 -2.54 -9.45
N ILE A 216 0.16 -2.79 -8.19
CA ILE A 216 1.55 -2.61 -7.75
C ILE A 216 2.49 -3.68 -8.34
N TRP A 217 1.98 -4.88 -8.62
CA TRP A 217 2.72 -5.89 -9.36
C TRP A 217 3.03 -5.38 -10.76
N ASP A 218 2.00 -4.93 -11.48
CA ASP A 218 2.13 -4.39 -12.84
C ASP A 218 3.11 -3.24 -12.93
N TYR A 219 3.00 -2.29 -11.99
CA TYR A 219 3.91 -1.16 -11.89
C TYR A 219 5.38 -1.61 -11.76
N ARG A 220 5.66 -2.57 -10.87
CA ARG A 220 7.01 -3.09 -10.64
C ARG A 220 7.53 -3.91 -11.83
N GLU A 221 6.69 -4.75 -12.43
CA GLU A 221 7.08 -5.49 -13.64
C GLU A 221 7.36 -4.55 -14.82
N GLN A 222 6.58 -3.49 -14.97
CA GLN A 222 6.83 -2.48 -15.99
C GLN A 222 8.15 -1.75 -15.73
N ALA A 223 8.44 -1.38 -14.48
CA ALA A 223 9.72 -0.77 -14.10
C ALA A 223 10.91 -1.71 -14.41
N ARG A 224 10.79 -3.01 -14.10
CA ARG A 224 11.82 -4.02 -14.41
C ARG A 224 12.04 -4.14 -15.92
N ARG A 225 10.95 -4.21 -16.71
CA ARG A 225 11.02 -4.23 -18.18
C ARG A 225 11.69 -2.98 -18.76
N ASN A 226 11.55 -1.84 -18.09
CA ASN A 226 12.19 -0.58 -18.45
C ASN A 226 13.64 -0.46 -17.94
N GLY A 227 14.22 -1.53 -17.36
CA GLY A 227 15.61 -1.55 -16.91
C GLY A 227 15.84 -0.97 -15.51
N VAL A 228 14.79 -0.66 -14.76
CA VAL A 228 14.93 -0.25 -13.36
C VAL A 228 15.41 -1.45 -12.54
N ARG A 229 16.56 -1.29 -11.87
CA ARG A 229 17.07 -2.29 -10.95
C ARG A 229 16.20 -2.32 -9.70
N LEU A 230 15.33 -3.31 -9.61
CA LEU A 230 14.56 -3.59 -8.40
C LEU A 230 15.40 -4.40 -7.43
N THR A 231 15.32 -4.03 -6.16
CA THR A 231 16.05 -4.69 -5.06
C THR A 231 15.52 -6.10 -4.80
N LEU A 232 14.21 -6.30 -4.99
CA LEU A 232 13.50 -7.54 -4.69
C LEU A 232 13.34 -8.43 -5.93
N ALA A 233 13.48 -9.74 -5.73
CA ALA A 233 13.23 -10.73 -6.78
C ALA A 233 11.76 -10.76 -7.23
N SER A 234 10.83 -10.56 -6.30
CA SER A 234 9.38 -10.51 -6.57
C SER A 234 8.74 -9.30 -5.88
N PRO A 235 7.81 -8.60 -6.56
CA PRO A 235 6.98 -7.57 -5.93
C PRO A 235 6.26 -8.04 -4.67
N CYS A 236 5.93 -9.34 -4.58
CA CYS A 236 5.17 -9.89 -3.46
C CYS A 236 6.00 -10.08 -2.19
N THR A 237 7.31 -10.33 -2.28
CA THR A 237 8.15 -10.71 -1.11
C THR A 237 8.01 -9.73 0.05
N TYR A 238 8.15 -8.43 -0.21
CA TYR A 238 7.99 -7.42 0.84
C TYR A 238 6.52 -7.17 1.20
N CYS A 239 5.61 -7.19 0.20
CA CYS A 239 4.20 -6.94 0.45
C CYS A 239 3.58 -7.99 1.39
N THR A 240 3.94 -9.27 1.25
CA THR A 240 3.42 -10.33 2.11
C THR A 240 3.92 -10.19 3.54
N GLU A 241 5.19 -9.83 3.73
CA GLU A 241 5.74 -9.56 5.06
C GLU A 241 5.09 -8.32 5.71
N ALA A 242 4.99 -7.21 4.98
CA ALA A 242 4.43 -5.96 5.48
C ALA A 242 2.96 -6.09 5.87
N LEU A 243 2.12 -6.69 5.01
CA LEU A 243 0.70 -6.86 5.31
C LEU A 243 0.47 -7.87 6.44
N SER A 244 1.23 -8.97 6.46
CA SER A 244 1.16 -9.92 7.58
C SER A 244 1.60 -9.28 8.90
N ALA A 245 2.63 -8.44 8.89
CA ALA A 245 3.09 -7.72 10.08
C ALA A 245 2.01 -6.73 10.58
N ASN A 246 1.34 -5.99 9.69
CA ASN A 246 0.25 -5.09 10.07
C ASN A 246 -0.93 -5.82 10.73
N ILE A 247 -1.36 -6.95 10.15
CA ILE A 247 -2.42 -7.79 10.73
C ILE A 247 -2.02 -8.27 12.14
N ARG A 248 -0.78 -8.76 12.30
CA ARG A 248 -0.25 -9.20 13.60
C ARG A 248 -0.17 -8.06 14.62
N ALA A 249 0.23 -6.87 14.19
CA ALA A 249 0.31 -5.71 15.06
C ALA A 249 -1.06 -5.26 15.59
N LYS A 250 -2.13 -5.57 14.84
CA LYS A 250 -3.53 -5.42 15.28
C LYS A 250 -4.05 -6.59 16.12
N GLY A 251 -3.22 -7.59 16.41
CA GLY A 251 -3.55 -8.71 17.29
C GLY A 251 -4.20 -9.91 16.60
N TYR A 252 -4.19 -9.96 15.26
CA TYR A 252 -4.82 -11.03 14.47
C TYR A 252 -3.78 -11.96 13.83
N VAL A 253 -4.22 -13.17 13.48
CA VAL A 253 -3.43 -14.15 12.74
C VAL A 253 -3.64 -13.91 11.24
N PRO A 254 -2.58 -13.56 10.48
CA PRO A 254 -2.68 -13.38 9.04
C PRO A 254 -2.61 -14.73 8.31
N ALA A 255 -3.39 -14.85 7.24
CA ALA A 255 -3.14 -15.82 6.18
C ALA A 255 -3.17 -15.12 4.82
N HIS A 256 -2.40 -15.62 3.86
CA HIS A 256 -2.44 -15.13 2.50
C HIS A 256 -2.16 -16.23 1.48
N GLN A 257 -2.69 -16.04 0.28
CA GLN A 257 -2.43 -16.91 -0.86
C GLN A 257 -2.16 -16.05 -2.10
N LEU A 258 -1.01 -16.25 -2.73
CA LEU A 258 -0.72 -15.65 -4.03
C LEU A 258 -1.53 -16.34 -5.12
N ARG A 259 -2.10 -15.56 -6.04
CA ARG A 259 -2.99 -16.05 -7.09
C ARG A 259 -2.55 -15.51 -8.44
N THR A 260 -2.80 -16.28 -9.48
CA THR A 260 -2.74 -15.84 -10.87
C THR A 260 -4.06 -16.25 -11.51
N GLY A 261 -4.76 -15.30 -12.13
CA GLY A 261 -6.07 -15.50 -12.70
C GLY A 261 -6.23 -14.80 -14.05
N PRO A 262 -7.44 -14.82 -14.63
CA PRO A 262 -7.72 -14.21 -15.94
C PRO A 262 -7.42 -12.70 -15.99
N THR A 263 -7.53 -12.02 -14.85
CA THR A 263 -7.29 -10.58 -14.69
C THR A 263 -5.85 -10.24 -14.28
N GLY A 264 -4.96 -11.24 -14.21
CA GLY A 264 -3.55 -11.06 -13.88
C GLY A 264 -3.15 -11.63 -12.51
N HIS A 265 -2.09 -11.06 -11.93
CA HIS A 265 -1.58 -11.45 -10.62
C HIS A 265 -2.42 -10.84 -9.51
N GLY A 266 -2.73 -11.63 -8.49
CA GLY A 266 -3.55 -11.24 -7.35
C GLY A 266 -3.13 -11.93 -6.06
N CYS A 267 -3.88 -11.68 -5.00
CA CYS A 267 -3.68 -12.36 -3.72
C CYS A 267 -4.97 -12.37 -2.91
N ARG A 268 -5.14 -13.39 -2.07
CA ARG A 268 -6.19 -13.44 -1.05
C ARG A 268 -5.55 -13.19 0.31
N TRP A 269 -6.22 -12.41 1.14
CA TRP A 269 -5.80 -12.04 2.49
C TRP A 269 -6.89 -12.39 3.49
N GLU A 270 -6.48 -12.88 4.65
CA GLU A 270 -7.36 -13.19 5.76
C GLU A 270 -6.75 -12.67 7.06
N ALA A 271 -7.63 -12.22 7.95
CA ALA A 271 -7.30 -11.95 9.34
C ALA A 271 -8.24 -12.78 10.22
N THR A 272 -7.69 -13.51 11.19
CA THR A 272 -8.46 -14.31 12.13
C THR A 272 -8.10 -13.92 13.56
N ALA A 273 -9.09 -13.82 14.44
CA ALA A 273 -8.86 -13.65 15.87
C ALA A 273 -8.03 -14.83 16.40
N PRO A 274 -7.08 -14.59 17.30
CA PRO A 274 -6.34 -15.67 17.93
C PRO A 274 -7.32 -16.56 18.73
N PRO A 275 -7.04 -17.87 18.85
CA PRO A 275 -7.85 -18.74 19.69
C PRO A 275 -7.88 -18.17 21.12
N ALA A 276 -9.05 -18.17 21.74
CA ALA A 276 -9.18 -17.74 23.13
C ALA A 276 -8.17 -18.51 24.00
N PRO A 277 -7.45 -17.85 24.92
CA PRO A 277 -6.58 -18.56 25.84
C PRO A 277 -7.41 -19.61 26.58
N ALA A 278 -6.94 -20.87 26.57
CA ALA A 278 -7.62 -21.94 27.28
C ALA A 278 -7.87 -21.50 28.73
N ALA A 279 -9.13 -21.55 29.17
CA ALA A 279 -9.49 -21.20 30.53
C ALA A 279 -8.60 -22.01 31.48
N ALA A 280 -7.88 -21.32 32.37
CA ALA A 280 -7.10 -22.00 33.39
C ALA A 280 -8.04 -22.93 34.18
N PRO A 281 -7.64 -24.18 34.46
CA PRO A 281 -8.47 -25.08 35.24
C PRO A 281 -8.78 -24.41 36.59
N SER A 282 -10.07 -24.29 36.90
CA SER A 282 -10.53 -23.73 38.18
C SER A 282 -9.93 -24.56 39.33
N PRO A 283 -9.35 -23.94 40.37
CA PRO A 283 -8.82 -24.65 41.52
C PRO A 283 -9.99 -25.03 42.43
N THR A 284 -10.66 -26.13 42.12
CA THR A 284 -11.63 -26.77 43.03
C THR A 284 -11.65 -28.26 42.75
N ASP A 285 -10.70 -28.99 43.35
CA ASP A 285 -10.91 -30.37 43.85
C ASP A 285 -9.72 -30.84 44.70
N GLU A 286 -9.41 -30.12 45.79
CA GLU A 286 -8.67 -30.71 46.90
C GLU A 286 -9.28 -30.14 48.19
N LEU A 287 -10.32 -30.80 48.70
CA LEU A 287 -10.66 -30.93 50.13
C LEU A 287 -12.02 -31.63 50.25
N GLN A 288 -12.08 -32.90 49.87
CA GLN A 288 -13.01 -33.86 50.46
C GLN A 288 -12.28 -35.20 50.61
N GLU A 289 -11.65 -35.39 51.77
CA GLU A 289 -11.51 -36.73 52.34
C GLU A 289 -12.22 -36.76 53.72
N PRO A 290 -12.91 -37.86 54.05
CA PRO A 290 -13.77 -38.00 55.23
C PRO A 290 -13.01 -38.18 56.55
#